data_AF-A0A1F7LIX8-F1
#
_entry.id   AF-A0A1F7LIX8-F1
#
_cell.length_a   1.000
_cell.length_b   1.000
_cell.length_c   1.000
_cell.angle_alpha   90.00
_cell.angle_beta   90.00
_cell.angle_gamma   90.00
#
_symmetry.space_group_name_H-M   'P 1'
#
loop_
_entity.id
_entity.type
_entity.pdbx_description
1 polymer ?
#
loop_
_entity_poly.entity_id
_entity_poly.type
_entity_poly.pdbx_seq_one_letter_code
_entity_poly.pdbx_strand_id
1 'polypeptide(L)'
;MSESGERPRLRALEAFPVEQEGRRAVALRDPAGFTDHVAVLPIPLLDLVSLFDGEHSIAEMQEIFRERHGQAPTAEQIRAIVTQMDDAGFLDSPRFAERQRQIDEAFHESPVRPAAHAGTAYAGEAQGLRAQLDSFFLHREGPGARRSVLLGPDGAPAAAPLSGLIAPHIDFHRGGPTYAWAYRELAERSDADLFIILGTCHVGMPDPFAATLKPYETPLGQARADRDFLEALGRRYGHDLLASEGAHRIEHSVEFQVVMLQYLFGDRRPFTIVPLLASFLHEAVWRRSDPEADPRVPRFIEALGETMAASARRVCLVAGVDLAHVGPRFGDVAPNTEALLQDVERQDRVMLRAVTAGDPLGFFGAASLDGDARRICGLSPIYTFLRALPAVEGRLLRYTQWPDPEGAVTFCAAAFP
;
A
#
# COMPACT_ATOMS: atom_id res chain seq x y z
N MET A 1 -39.59 -5.57 -4.53
CA MET A 1 -38.31 -5.18 -5.16
C MET A 1 -37.76 -4.03 -4.34
N SER A 2 -36.53 -4.15 -3.83
CA SER A 2 -35.91 -3.07 -3.05
C SER A 2 -35.69 -1.85 -3.94
N GLU A 3 -35.75 -0.64 -3.35
CA GLU A 3 -35.39 0.63 -4.01
C GLU A 3 -34.03 0.57 -4.72
N SER A 4 -33.10 -0.27 -4.25
CA SER A 4 -31.75 -0.41 -4.79
C SER A 4 -31.67 -0.88 -6.25
N GLY A 5 -32.71 -1.56 -6.76
CA GLY A 5 -32.72 -2.04 -8.15
C GLY A 5 -33.12 -0.98 -9.18
N GLU A 6 -33.83 0.07 -8.75
CA GLU A 6 -34.25 1.17 -9.64
C GLU A 6 -33.22 2.30 -9.69
N ARG A 7 -32.38 2.45 -8.65
CA ARG A 7 -31.30 3.44 -8.57
C ARG A 7 -29.98 2.76 -8.20
N PRO A 8 -29.29 2.10 -9.16
CA PRO A 8 -28.05 1.40 -8.90
C PRO A 8 -26.93 2.38 -8.56
N ARG A 9 -26.02 1.96 -7.67
CA ARG A 9 -24.83 2.72 -7.28
C ARG A 9 -23.59 1.85 -7.39
N LEU A 10 -22.57 2.30 -8.12
CA LEU A 10 -21.25 1.67 -8.12
C LEU A 10 -20.55 1.88 -6.79
N ARG A 11 -19.78 0.87 -6.36
CA ARG A 11 -18.79 1.05 -5.30
C ARG A 11 -17.58 1.83 -5.81
N ALA A 12 -16.70 2.19 -4.88
CA ALA A 12 -15.34 2.59 -5.23
C ALA A 12 -14.61 1.40 -5.87
N LEU A 13 -14.46 1.45 -7.19
CA LEU A 13 -13.80 0.44 -8.01
C LEU A 13 -12.63 1.08 -8.75
N GLU A 14 -11.62 0.28 -9.07
CA GLU A 14 -10.53 0.73 -9.92
C GLU A 14 -10.92 0.54 -11.39
N ALA A 15 -10.79 1.61 -12.18
CA ALA A 15 -11.04 1.61 -13.61
C ALA A 15 -9.73 1.84 -14.38
N PHE A 16 -9.43 0.97 -15.35
CA PHE A 16 -8.22 1.09 -16.16
C PHE A 16 -8.47 0.76 -17.63
N PRO A 17 -7.75 1.41 -18.56
CA PRO A 17 -7.94 1.17 -19.99
C PRO A 17 -7.44 -0.22 -20.38
N VAL A 18 -8.20 -0.91 -21.21
CA VAL A 18 -7.82 -2.20 -21.82
C VAL A 18 -8.13 -2.21 -23.31
N GLU A 19 -7.39 -3.01 -24.06
CA GLU A 19 -7.67 -3.29 -25.47
C GLU A 19 -8.08 -4.76 -25.61
N GLN A 20 -9.27 -4.99 -26.16
CA GLN A 20 -9.79 -6.32 -26.41
C GLN A 20 -10.19 -6.42 -27.87
N GLU A 21 -9.59 -7.36 -28.61
CA GLU A 21 -9.87 -7.60 -30.04
C GLU A 21 -9.75 -6.32 -30.91
N GLY A 22 -8.76 -5.47 -30.62
CA GLY A 22 -8.53 -4.21 -31.37
C GLY A 22 -9.52 -3.09 -31.02
N ARG A 23 -10.35 -3.26 -29.98
CA ARG A 23 -11.29 -2.25 -29.49
C ARG A 23 -10.90 -1.78 -28.09
N ARG A 24 -10.96 -0.46 -27.90
CA ARG A 24 -10.75 0.16 -26.59
C ARG A 24 -11.95 -0.11 -25.68
N ALA A 25 -11.67 -0.52 -24.46
CA ALA A 25 -12.63 -0.73 -23.39
C ALA A 25 -12.03 -0.25 -22.05
N VAL A 26 -12.86 -0.19 -21.02
CA VAL A 26 -12.43 0.08 -19.64
C VAL A 26 -12.74 -1.15 -18.80
N ALA A 27 -11.74 -1.67 -18.10
CA ALA A 27 -11.93 -2.73 -17.14
C ALA A 27 -12.19 -2.14 -15.75
N LEU A 28 -13.16 -2.71 -15.04
CA LEU A 28 -13.41 -2.46 -13.63
C LEU A 28 -12.95 -3.66 -12.82
N ARG A 29 -12.19 -3.41 -11.75
CA ARG A 29 -11.82 -4.40 -10.74
C ARG A 29 -12.03 -3.84 -9.34
N ASP A 30 -12.14 -4.74 -8.37
CA ASP A 30 -12.29 -4.37 -6.96
C ASP A 30 -10.93 -4.40 -6.25
N PRO A 31 -10.31 -3.24 -5.97
CA PRO A 31 -9.04 -3.21 -5.25
C PRO A 31 -9.18 -3.67 -3.79
N ALA A 32 -10.39 -3.68 -3.22
CA ALA A 32 -10.65 -4.16 -1.86
C ALA A 32 -10.85 -5.67 -1.77
N GLY A 33 -10.84 -6.39 -2.88
CA GLY A 33 -10.85 -7.86 -2.90
C GLY A 33 -12.11 -8.46 -2.27
N PHE A 34 -13.28 -7.82 -2.44
CA PHE A 34 -14.59 -8.42 -2.14
C PHE A 34 -15.18 -9.15 -3.35
N THR A 35 -14.55 -9.03 -4.52
CA THR A 35 -14.86 -9.82 -5.72
C THR A 35 -13.59 -10.03 -6.55
N ASP A 36 -13.47 -11.19 -7.17
CA ASP A 36 -12.41 -11.53 -8.13
C ASP A 36 -12.85 -11.28 -9.59
N HIS A 37 -14.12 -10.91 -9.78
CA HIS A 37 -14.65 -10.57 -11.10
C HIS A 37 -13.97 -9.30 -11.65
N VAL A 38 -13.68 -9.33 -12.94
CA VAL A 38 -13.26 -8.17 -13.73
C VAL A 38 -14.32 -7.91 -14.80
N ALA A 39 -14.92 -6.72 -14.77
CA ALA A 39 -15.90 -6.33 -15.78
C ALA A 39 -15.20 -5.52 -16.87
N VAL A 40 -15.21 -6.01 -18.11
CA VAL A 40 -14.71 -5.25 -19.26
C VAL A 40 -15.89 -4.54 -19.94
N LEU A 41 -15.85 -3.22 -19.91
CA LEU A 41 -16.93 -2.35 -20.39
C LEU A 41 -16.51 -1.70 -21.73
N PRO A 42 -17.15 -2.07 -22.85
CA PRO A 42 -17.09 -1.28 -24.07
C PRO A 42 -17.60 0.15 -23.82
N ILE A 43 -17.13 1.13 -24.59
CA ILE A 43 -17.46 2.55 -24.39
C ILE A 43 -18.98 2.83 -24.24
N PRO A 44 -19.90 2.25 -25.05
CA PRO A 44 -21.33 2.48 -24.85
C PRO A 44 -21.86 1.95 -23.51
N LEU A 45 -21.30 0.84 -23.01
CA LEU A 45 -21.68 0.28 -21.72
C LEU A 45 -21.09 1.11 -20.57
N LEU A 46 -19.86 1.61 -20.73
CA LEU A 46 -19.24 2.51 -19.76
C LEU A 46 -20.08 3.77 -19.54
N ASP A 47 -20.63 4.37 -20.61
CA ASP A 47 -21.48 5.55 -20.47
C ASP A 47 -22.75 5.26 -19.65
N LEU A 48 -23.36 4.07 -19.83
CA LEU A 48 -24.51 3.64 -19.01
C LEU A 48 -24.11 3.40 -17.56
N VAL A 49 -23.02 2.66 -17.35
CA VAL A 49 -22.51 2.34 -16.02
C VAL A 49 -22.05 3.60 -15.27
N SER A 50 -21.64 4.65 -15.97
CA SER A 50 -21.31 5.94 -15.34
C SER A 50 -22.52 6.65 -14.69
N LEU A 51 -23.75 6.25 -15.05
CA LEU A 51 -25.00 6.73 -14.45
C LEU A 51 -25.42 5.89 -13.23
N PHE A 52 -24.64 4.88 -12.82
CA PHE A 52 -24.92 4.09 -11.62
C PHE A 52 -24.37 4.82 -10.39
N ASP A 53 -24.96 5.97 -10.08
CA ASP A 53 -24.55 6.86 -8.98
C ASP A 53 -25.47 6.80 -7.76
N GLY A 54 -26.58 6.06 -7.85
CA GLY A 54 -27.63 5.99 -6.83
C GLY A 54 -28.63 7.15 -6.88
N GLU A 55 -28.45 8.11 -7.78
CA GLU A 55 -29.32 9.26 -7.95
C GLU A 55 -30.31 9.05 -9.10
N HIS A 56 -29.82 8.52 -10.23
CA HIS A 56 -30.62 8.30 -11.42
C HIS A 56 -31.44 7.00 -11.35
N SER A 57 -32.74 7.11 -11.67
CA SER A 57 -33.59 5.95 -11.90
C SER A 57 -33.38 5.34 -13.28
N ILE A 58 -33.78 4.09 -13.48
CA ILE A 58 -33.70 3.44 -14.80
C ILE A 58 -34.44 4.25 -15.88
N ALA A 59 -35.60 4.83 -15.55
CA ALA A 59 -36.34 5.66 -16.50
C ALA A 59 -35.57 6.94 -16.88
N GLU A 60 -34.92 7.60 -15.92
CA GLU A 60 -34.07 8.77 -16.17
C GLU A 60 -32.83 8.39 -16.99
N MET A 61 -32.21 7.25 -16.70
CA MET A 61 -31.09 6.73 -17.51
C MET A 61 -31.48 6.51 -18.96
N GLN A 62 -32.69 5.99 -19.22
CA GLN A 62 -33.18 5.81 -20.59
C GLN A 62 -33.34 7.15 -21.32
N GLU A 63 -33.84 8.18 -20.64
CA GLU A 63 -34.00 9.50 -21.25
C GLU A 63 -32.62 10.12 -21.55
N ILE A 64 -31.70 10.09 -20.58
CA ILE A 64 -30.32 10.56 -20.77
C ILE A 64 -29.64 9.84 -21.94
N PHE A 65 -29.79 8.51 -22.05
CA PHE A 65 -29.22 7.75 -23.16
C PHE A 65 -29.82 8.12 -24.50
N ARG A 66 -31.15 8.31 -24.55
CA ARG A 66 -31.84 8.70 -25.78
C ARG A 66 -31.40 10.08 -26.24
N GLU A 67 -31.22 11.02 -25.31
CA GLU A 67 -30.69 12.36 -25.61
C GLU A 67 -29.24 12.30 -26.13
N ARG A 68 -28.36 11.50 -25.49
CA ARG A 68 -26.94 11.39 -25.88
C ARG A 68 -26.72 10.65 -27.20
N HIS A 69 -27.47 9.57 -27.44
CA HIS A 69 -27.18 8.61 -28.53
C HIS A 69 -28.29 8.45 -29.56
N GLY A 70 -29.42 9.15 -29.40
CA GLY A 70 -30.61 9.03 -30.25
C GLY A 70 -31.40 7.73 -30.06
N GLN A 71 -30.87 6.78 -29.31
CA GLN A 71 -31.48 5.51 -28.93
C GLN A 71 -31.11 5.16 -27.49
N ALA A 72 -31.97 4.41 -26.81
CA ALA A 72 -31.74 3.96 -25.44
C ALA A 72 -32.00 2.46 -25.32
N PRO A 73 -31.23 1.74 -24.49
CA PRO A 73 -31.59 0.39 -24.07
C PRO A 73 -32.99 0.38 -23.44
N THR A 74 -33.67 -0.75 -23.54
CA THR A 74 -34.93 -0.98 -22.84
C THR A 74 -34.69 -1.04 -21.33
N ALA A 75 -35.71 -0.71 -20.52
CA ALA A 75 -35.60 -0.79 -19.07
C ALA A 75 -35.26 -2.22 -18.59
N GLU A 76 -35.69 -3.25 -19.32
CA GLU A 76 -35.34 -4.64 -19.05
C GLU A 76 -33.84 -4.92 -19.29
N GLN A 77 -33.26 -4.37 -20.36
CA GLN A 77 -31.82 -4.49 -20.62
C GLN A 77 -31.00 -3.78 -19.53
N ILE A 78 -31.42 -2.58 -19.10
CA ILE A 78 -30.75 -1.86 -18.01
C ILE A 78 -30.84 -2.67 -16.71
N ARG A 79 -32.03 -3.18 -16.35
CA ARG A 79 -32.21 -4.05 -15.17
C ARG A 79 -31.35 -5.31 -15.22
N ALA A 80 -31.19 -5.92 -16.39
CA ALA A 80 -30.31 -7.08 -16.57
C ALA A 80 -28.85 -6.73 -16.29
N ILE A 81 -28.36 -5.59 -16.80
CA ILE A 81 -27.00 -5.10 -16.53
C ILE A 81 -26.81 -4.78 -15.04
N VAL A 82 -27.77 -4.09 -14.42
CA VAL A 82 -27.76 -3.81 -12.97
C VAL A 82 -27.66 -5.11 -12.17
N THR A 83 -28.48 -6.10 -12.51
CA THR A 83 -28.48 -7.41 -11.83
C THR A 83 -27.14 -8.12 -12.00
N GLN A 84 -26.58 -8.14 -13.21
CA GLN A 84 -25.28 -8.76 -13.48
C GLN A 84 -24.15 -8.08 -12.68
N MET A 85 -24.17 -6.75 -12.58
CA MET A 85 -23.16 -6.01 -11.81
C MET A 85 -23.34 -6.20 -10.30
N ASP A 86 -24.58 -6.30 -9.80
CA ASP A 86 -24.89 -6.63 -8.40
C ASP A 86 -24.42 -8.04 -8.04
N ASP A 87 -24.75 -9.03 -8.87
CA ASP A 87 -24.32 -10.42 -8.71
C ASP A 87 -22.79 -10.53 -8.68
N ALA A 88 -22.10 -9.76 -9.52
CA ALA A 88 -20.65 -9.67 -9.54
C ALA A 88 -20.04 -8.87 -8.37
N GLY A 89 -20.85 -8.16 -7.57
CA GLY A 89 -20.40 -7.40 -6.39
C GLY A 89 -19.80 -6.03 -6.70
N PHE A 90 -20.15 -5.44 -7.85
CA PHE A 90 -19.70 -4.09 -8.24
C PHE A 90 -20.59 -2.97 -7.69
N LEU A 91 -21.82 -3.30 -7.27
CA LEU A 91 -22.78 -2.31 -6.78
C LEU A 91 -22.80 -2.24 -5.25
N ASP A 92 -23.01 -1.03 -4.73
CA ASP A 92 -23.36 -0.77 -3.34
C ASP A 92 -24.83 -1.20 -3.13
N SER A 93 -25.02 -2.39 -2.55
CA SER A 93 -26.33 -3.03 -2.44
C SER A 93 -26.43 -3.86 -1.15
N PRO A 94 -27.66 -4.24 -0.73
CA PRO A 94 -27.83 -5.17 0.40
C PRO A 94 -27.10 -6.50 0.20
N ARG A 95 -27.00 -6.98 -1.05
CA ARG A 95 -26.27 -8.20 -1.39
C ARG A 95 -24.77 -8.02 -1.21
N PHE A 96 -24.22 -6.90 -1.69
CA PHE A 96 -22.82 -6.58 -1.48
C PHE A 96 -22.52 -6.41 0.01
N ALA A 97 -23.38 -5.73 0.77
CA ALA A 97 -23.21 -5.56 2.21
C ALA A 97 -23.16 -6.90 2.95
N GLU A 98 -23.95 -7.90 2.54
CA GLU A 98 -23.85 -9.26 3.06
C GLU A 98 -22.54 -9.95 2.66
N ARG A 99 -22.12 -9.83 1.41
CA ARG A 99 -20.82 -10.35 0.95
C ARG A 99 -19.65 -9.76 1.74
N GLN A 100 -19.65 -8.45 1.93
CA GLN A 100 -18.65 -7.76 2.73
C GLN A 100 -18.62 -8.28 4.16
N ARG A 101 -19.79 -8.37 4.83
CA ARG A 101 -19.89 -8.93 6.18
C ARG A 101 -19.28 -10.34 6.28
N GLN A 102 -19.62 -11.22 5.35
CA GLN A 102 -19.12 -12.60 5.35
C GLN A 102 -17.59 -12.66 5.18
N ILE A 103 -17.03 -11.83 4.29
CA ILE A 103 -15.59 -11.77 4.04
C ILE A 103 -14.85 -11.18 5.25
N ASP A 104 -15.39 -10.12 5.84
CA ASP A 104 -14.80 -9.47 7.01
C ASP A 104 -14.89 -10.39 8.25
N GLU A 105 -16.01 -11.10 8.44
CA GLU A 105 -16.18 -12.09 9.51
C GLU A 105 -15.21 -13.27 9.33
N ALA A 106 -15.08 -13.82 8.11
CA ALA A 106 -14.12 -14.89 7.84
C ALA A 106 -12.67 -14.46 8.13
N PHE A 107 -12.30 -13.20 7.81
CA PHE A 107 -10.99 -12.68 8.15
C PHE A 107 -10.83 -12.47 9.66
N HIS A 108 -11.86 -11.95 10.34
CA HIS A 108 -11.87 -11.77 11.79
C HIS A 108 -11.70 -13.11 12.53
N GLU A 109 -12.36 -14.18 12.07
CA GLU A 109 -12.25 -15.53 12.63
C GLU A 109 -10.92 -16.23 12.28
N SER A 110 -10.25 -15.82 11.20
CA SER A 110 -8.97 -16.40 10.81
C SER A 110 -7.90 -16.20 11.91
N PRO A 111 -7.19 -17.26 12.33
CA PRO A 111 -6.14 -17.15 13.35
C PRO A 111 -4.88 -16.43 12.85
N VAL A 112 -4.79 -16.20 11.53
CA VAL A 112 -3.64 -15.60 10.84
C VAL A 112 -4.11 -14.58 9.81
N ARG A 113 -3.19 -13.73 9.36
CA ARG A 113 -3.32 -12.96 8.12
C ARG A 113 -2.68 -13.84 7.03
N PRO A 114 -3.46 -14.50 6.15
CA PRO A 114 -2.93 -15.44 5.15
C PRO A 114 -1.98 -14.75 4.18
N ALA A 115 -1.10 -15.49 3.49
CA ALA A 115 -0.20 -14.94 2.46
C ALA A 115 -0.96 -14.54 1.18
N ALA A 116 -1.69 -13.42 1.21
CA ALA A 116 -2.65 -13.02 0.17
C ALA A 116 -2.02 -12.82 -1.23
N HIS A 117 -0.72 -12.51 -1.30
CA HIS A 117 -0.02 -12.23 -2.56
C HIS A 117 0.98 -13.34 -2.96
N ALA A 118 0.96 -14.47 -2.27
CA ALA A 118 1.74 -15.65 -2.61
C ALA A 118 1.22 -16.30 -3.89
N GLY A 119 2.13 -16.61 -4.82
CA GLY A 119 1.81 -17.18 -6.13
C GLY A 119 1.47 -16.14 -7.22
N THR A 120 1.24 -14.88 -6.84
CA THR A 120 0.95 -13.78 -7.77
C THR A 120 2.11 -12.77 -7.78
N ALA A 121 2.33 -12.05 -6.68
CA ALA A 121 3.38 -11.03 -6.58
C ALA A 121 4.77 -11.65 -6.30
N TYR A 122 4.79 -12.80 -5.63
CA TYR A 122 6.01 -13.53 -5.28
C TYR A 122 5.76 -15.05 -5.29
N ALA A 123 6.82 -15.85 -5.34
CA ALA A 123 6.69 -17.30 -5.43
C ALA A 123 5.96 -17.89 -4.20
N GLY A 124 4.96 -18.74 -4.44
CA GLY A 124 4.12 -19.32 -3.40
C GLY A 124 4.76 -20.47 -2.60
N GLU A 125 5.90 -20.98 -3.05
CA GLU A 125 6.64 -22.06 -2.39
C GLU A 125 7.95 -21.57 -1.79
N ALA A 126 8.32 -22.11 -0.62
CA ALA A 126 9.48 -21.68 0.15
C ALA A 126 10.80 -21.66 -0.65
N GLN A 127 11.08 -22.73 -1.41
CA GLN A 127 12.30 -22.84 -2.20
C GLN A 127 12.33 -21.83 -3.34
N GLY A 128 11.22 -21.71 -4.08
CA GLY A 128 11.07 -20.74 -5.17
C GLY A 128 11.22 -19.31 -4.66
N LEU A 129 10.62 -19.01 -3.50
CA LEU A 129 10.70 -17.69 -2.88
C LEU A 129 12.14 -17.35 -2.46
N ARG A 130 12.87 -18.28 -1.84
CA ARG A 130 14.30 -18.05 -1.52
C ARG A 130 15.13 -17.77 -2.75
N ALA A 131 14.98 -18.58 -3.81
CA ALA A 131 15.71 -18.37 -5.05
C ALA A 131 15.35 -17.02 -5.70
N GLN A 132 14.07 -16.64 -5.68
CA GLN A 132 13.61 -15.33 -6.14
C GLN A 132 14.27 -14.21 -5.33
N LEU A 133 14.24 -14.26 -3.99
CA LEU A 133 14.81 -13.22 -3.15
C LEU A 133 16.35 -13.17 -3.22
N ASP A 134 17.04 -14.31 -3.29
CA ASP A 134 18.49 -14.38 -3.52
C ASP A 134 18.87 -13.67 -4.83
N SER A 135 18.05 -13.82 -5.88
CA SER A 135 18.29 -13.18 -7.17
C SER A 135 18.30 -11.66 -7.09
N PHE A 136 17.58 -11.04 -6.14
CA PHE A 136 17.55 -9.58 -5.98
C PHE A 136 18.88 -9.02 -5.50
N PHE A 137 19.54 -9.73 -4.58
CA PHE A 137 20.87 -9.36 -4.10
C PHE A 137 21.93 -9.53 -5.18
N LEU A 138 21.82 -10.60 -5.99
CA LEU A 138 22.79 -10.95 -7.02
C LEU A 138 22.52 -10.31 -8.38
N HIS A 139 21.39 -9.62 -8.55
CA HIS A 139 21.08 -8.88 -9.76
C HIS A 139 22.14 -7.81 -10.05
N ARG A 140 22.34 -7.47 -11.33
CA ARG A 140 23.34 -6.45 -11.74
C ARG A 140 23.13 -5.08 -11.10
N GLU A 141 21.89 -4.76 -10.73
CA GLU A 141 21.49 -3.52 -10.04
C GLU A 141 21.33 -3.71 -8.53
N GLY A 142 21.50 -4.95 -8.06
CA GLY A 142 21.44 -5.30 -6.66
C GLY A 142 22.74 -4.92 -5.92
N PRO A 143 22.71 -4.96 -4.59
CA PRO A 143 23.84 -4.62 -3.73
C PRO A 143 24.96 -5.68 -3.71
N GLY A 144 24.79 -6.83 -4.36
CA GLY A 144 25.68 -7.98 -4.26
C GLY A 144 25.41 -8.83 -3.02
N ALA A 145 26.25 -9.86 -2.82
CA ALA A 145 26.14 -10.77 -1.69
C ALA A 145 26.30 -10.03 -0.35
N ARG A 146 25.47 -10.43 0.62
CA ARG A 146 25.57 -9.98 2.02
C ARG A 146 26.94 -10.32 2.61
N ARG A 147 27.50 -9.40 3.38
CA ARG A 147 28.71 -9.64 4.18
C ARG A 147 28.30 -9.88 5.63
N SER A 148 28.80 -10.94 6.26
CA SER A 148 28.61 -11.14 7.69
C SER A 148 29.56 -10.23 8.47
N VAL A 149 29.17 -8.98 8.71
CA VAL A 149 29.97 -8.03 9.51
C VAL A 149 29.06 -7.25 10.46
N LEU A 150 28.57 -7.93 11.51
CA LEU A 150 28.12 -7.22 12.71
C LEU A 150 29.31 -6.65 13.51
N LEU A 151 30.50 -7.22 13.31
CA LEU A 151 31.74 -6.87 14.01
C LEU A 151 32.83 -6.52 12.99
N GLY A 152 33.53 -5.40 13.21
CA GLY A 152 34.73 -5.02 12.47
C GLY A 152 35.94 -5.89 12.84
N PRO A 153 37.11 -5.63 12.22
CA PRO A 153 38.35 -6.40 12.44
C PRO A 153 38.76 -6.54 13.91
N ASP A 154 38.38 -5.56 14.74
CA ASP A 154 38.74 -5.48 16.16
C ASP A 154 37.60 -5.91 17.11
N GLY A 155 36.52 -6.51 16.59
CA GLY A 155 35.36 -6.91 17.41
C GLY A 155 34.45 -5.76 17.86
N ALA A 156 34.67 -4.53 17.39
CA ALA A 156 33.77 -3.40 17.57
C ALA A 156 32.66 -3.39 16.51
N PRO A 157 31.45 -2.87 16.78
CA PRO A 157 30.42 -2.69 15.75
C PRO A 157 30.96 -1.90 14.56
N ALA A 158 30.83 -2.43 13.35
CA ALA A 158 31.38 -1.81 12.14
C ALA A 158 30.69 -0.48 11.77
N ALA A 159 29.50 -0.22 12.31
CA ALA A 159 28.70 0.98 12.12
C ALA A 159 27.71 1.17 13.28
N ALA A 160 27.10 2.36 13.38
CA ALA A 160 25.97 2.61 14.30
C ALA A 160 24.80 1.63 14.01
N PRO A 161 24.09 1.16 15.06
CA PRO A 161 23.00 0.20 14.93
C PRO A 161 21.84 0.81 14.13
N LEU A 162 21.24 0.05 13.23
CA LEU A 162 20.20 0.59 12.36
C LEU A 162 18.87 0.82 13.12
N SER A 163 18.45 2.08 13.26
CA SER A 163 17.17 2.48 13.86
C SER A 163 15.97 2.27 12.93
N GLY A 164 16.18 2.39 11.62
CA GLY A 164 15.12 2.16 10.64
C GLY A 164 15.56 2.05 9.19
N LEU A 165 14.63 1.61 8.34
CA LEU A 165 14.80 1.52 6.89
C LEU A 165 13.53 1.92 6.15
N ILE A 166 13.73 2.47 4.96
CA ILE A 166 12.69 2.66 3.94
C ILE A 166 13.02 1.69 2.81
N ALA A 167 12.02 0.90 2.40
CA ALA A 167 12.10 -0.05 1.31
C ALA A 167 10.85 0.07 0.42
N PRO A 168 10.92 -0.38 -0.85
CA PRO A 168 9.75 -0.36 -1.73
C PRO A 168 8.59 -1.18 -1.15
N HIS A 169 7.38 -0.95 -1.64
CA HIS A 169 6.33 -1.97 -1.63
C HIS A 169 5.84 -2.37 -3.02
N ILE A 170 6.48 -1.89 -4.09
CA ILE A 170 6.16 -2.32 -5.45
C ILE A 170 6.33 -3.82 -5.61
N ASP A 171 5.56 -4.44 -6.51
CA ASP A 171 5.73 -5.85 -6.87
C ASP A 171 7.19 -6.23 -7.06
N PHE A 172 7.59 -7.37 -6.49
CA PHE A 172 8.99 -7.80 -6.47
C PHE A 172 9.61 -7.95 -7.86
N HIS A 173 8.84 -8.31 -8.89
CA HIS A 173 9.35 -8.39 -10.26
C HIS A 173 9.78 -7.03 -10.84
N ARG A 174 9.29 -5.92 -10.28
CA ARG A 174 9.65 -4.55 -10.67
C ARG A 174 10.75 -3.97 -9.77
N GLY A 175 10.65 -4.20 -8.46
CA GLY A 175 11.47 -3.52 -7.46
C GLY A 175 12.53 -4.35 -6.76
N GLY A 176 12.61 -5.67 -7.00
CA GLY A 176 13.42 -6.62 -6.24
C GLY A 176 14.82 -6.14 -5.85
N PRO A 177 15.67 -5.70 -6.80
CA PRO A 177 17.01 -5.20 -6.48
C PRO A 177 17.04 -4.04 -5.48
N THR A 178 16.04 -3.15 -5.50
CA THR A 178 15.94 -2.03 -4.56
C THR A 178 15.55 -2.48 -3.16
N TYR A 179 14.69 -3.49 -3.02
CA TYR A 179 14.49 -4.15 -1.71
C TYR A 179 15.82 -4.66 -1.14
N ALA A 180 16.61 -5.35 -1.98
CA ALA A 180 17.87 -5.92 -1.53
C ALA A 180 18.83 -4.85 -0.97
N TRP A 181 18.87 -3.65 -1.54
CA TRP A 181 19.68 -2.55 -0.99
C TRP A 181 19.32 -2.19 0.46
N ALA A 182 18.02 -2.02 0.76
CA ALA A 182 17.58 -1.69 2.11
C ALA A 182 17.79 -2.86 3.08
N TYR A 183 17.41 -4.06 2.66
CA TYR A 183 17.47 -5.27 3.49
C TYR A 183 18.90 -5.79 3.69
N ARG A 184 19.87 -5.42 2.84
CA ARG A 184 21.29 -5.64 3.13
C ARG A 184 21.73 -4.84 4.35
N GLU A 185 21.38 -3.55 4.45
CA GLU A 185 21.73 -2.75 5.63
C GLU A 185 21.13 -3.36 6.91
N LEU A 186 19.89 -3.84 6.84
CA LEU A 186 19.25 -4.52 7.96
C LEU A 186 20.00 -5.80 8.37
N ALA A 187 20.35 -6.64 7.39
CA ALA A 187 21.06 -7.90 7.62
C ALA A 187 22.47 -7.70 8.19
N GLU A 188 23.15 -6.62 7.81
CA GLU A 188 24.54 -6.36 8.17
C GLU A 188 24.69 -5.51 9.44
N ARG A 189 23.67 -4.73 9.84
CA ARG A 189 23.82 -3.69 10.87
C ARG A 189 22.75 -3.69 11.96
N SER A 190 21.76 -4.59 11.91
CA SER A 190 20.68 -4.62 12.91
C SER A 190 20.65 -5.93 13.66
N ASP A 191 20.57 -5.83 14.99
CA ASP A 191 20.27 -6.93 15.90
C ASP A 191 18.83 -6.83 16.46
N ALA A 192 17.99 -5.97 15.89
CA ALA A 192 16.61 -5.72 16.32
C ALA A 192 15.79 -7.01 16.38
N ASP A 193 15.06 -7.24 17.46
CA ASP A 193 14.18 -8.40 17.64
C ASP A 193 12.69 -8.02 17.55
N LEU A 194 12.39 -6.74 17.34
CA LEU A 194 11.06 -6.20 17.11
C LEU A 194 11.09 -5.26 15.90
N PHE A 195 10.28 -5.56 14.88
CA PHE A 195 10.16 -4.71 13.69
C PHE A 195 8.79 -4.03 13.63
N ILE A 196 8.77 -2.71 13.65
CA ILE A 196 7.54 -1.93 13.46
C ILE A 196 7.43 -1.64 11.97
N ILE A 197 6.41 -2.18 11.31
CA ILE A 197 6.27 -2.13 9.85
C ILE A 197 5.14 -1.16 9.51
N LEU A 198 5.48 -0.02 8.93
CA LEU A 198 4.57 0.99 8.43
C LEU A 198 4.30 0.74 6.95
N GLY A 199 3.06 0.38 6.63
CA GLY A 199 2.53 0.26 5.28
C GLY A 199 1.46 1.32 5.00
N THR A 200 1.14 1.51 3.72
CA THR A 200 0.03 2.36 3.29
C THR A 200 -1.28 1.55 3.25
N CYS A 201 -2.43 2.22 3.19
CA CYS A 201 -3.71 1.55 2.92
C CYS A 201 -4.23 2.01 1.55
N HIS A 202 -4.08 1.17 0.52
CA HIS A 202 -4.44 1.54 -0.85
C HIS A 202 -5.94 1.73 -1.07
N VAL A 203 -6.76 1.00 -0.30
CA VAL A 203 -8.23 1.07 -0.37
C VAL A 203 -8.84 2.11 0.56
N GLY A 204 -7.99 2.77 1.36
CA GLY A 204 -8.42 3.70 2.40
C GLY A 204 -9.07 3.00 3.59
N MET A 205 -9.17 3.76 4.68
CA MET A 205 -9.81 3.34 5.92
C MET A 205 -10.28 4.57 6.70
N PRO A 206 -11.32 4.47 7.54
CA PRO A 206 -11.85 5.61 8.32
C PRO A 206 -10.90 6.07 9.44
N ASP A 207 -10.00 5.20 9.88
CA ASP A 207 -9.01 5.47 10.90
C ASP A 207 -7.68 5.89 10.28
N PRO A 208 -6.93 6.84 10.86
CA PRO A 208 -5.62 7.24 10.32
C PRO A 208 -4.59 6.12 10.43
N PHE A 209 -4.79 5.20 11.37
CA PHE A 209 -3.92 4.04 11.61
C PHE A 209 -4.75 2.78 11.90
N ALA A 210 -4.25 1.64 11.42
CA ALA A 210 -4.79 0.32 11.77
C ALA A 210 -3.64 -0.63 12.09
N ALA A 211 -3.88 -1.56 13.00
CA ALA A 211 -2.99 -2.65 13.33
C ALA A 211 -3.72 -4.00 13.23
N THR A 212 -2.95 -5.08 13.32
CA THR A 212 -3.50 -6.42 13.53
C THR A 212 -2.67 -7.22 14.52
N LEU A 213 -3.33 -8.07 15.29
CA LEU A 213 -2.69 -9.05 16.17
C LEU A 213 -2.50 -10.42 15.49
N LYS A 214 -3.03 -10.58 14.27
CA LYS A 214 -2.92 -11.82 13.50
C LYS A 214 -1.47 -11.99 13.01
N PRO A 215 -0.84 -13.16 13.23
CA PRO A 215 0.45 -13.46 12.62
C PRO A 215 0.34 -13.38 11.10
N TYR A 216 1.33 -12.75 10.46
CA TYR A 216 1.42 -12.72 9.00
C TYR A 216 2.01 -14.03 8.51
N GLU A 217 1.26 -14.75 7.68
CA GLU A 217 1.74 -15.95 7.01
C GLU A 217 2.54 -15.59 5.76
N THR A 218 3.61 -16.35 5.52
CA THR A 218 4.39 -16.32 4.28
C THR A 218 4.78 -17.75 3.92
N PRO A 219 5.20 -18.03 2.68
CA PRO A 219 5.77 -19.34 2.32
C PRO A 219 7.03 -19.73 3.11
N LEU A 220 7.66 -18.79 3.82
CA LEU A 220 8.85 -19.04 4.65
C LEU A 220 8.52 -19.22 6.14
N GLY A 221 7.26 -19.09 6.54
CA GLY A 221 6.82 -19.17 7.93
C GLY A 221 5.99 -17.95 8.37
N GLN A 222 5.56 -17.97 9.63
CA GLN A 222 4.70 -16.93 10.21
C GLN A 222 5.50 -15.90 11.02
N ALA A 223 5.25 -14.61 10.78
CA ALA A 223 5.75 -13.53 11.62
C ALA A 223 4.70 -13.15 12.65
N ARG A 224 5.00 -13.38 13.93
CA ARG A 224 4.07 -13.11 15.03
C ARG A 224 4.00 -11.62 15.35
N ALA A 225 2.79 -11.11 15.56
CA ALA A 225 2.60 -9.78 16.11
C ALA A 225 3.09 -9.70 17.56
N ASP A 226 3.76 -8.61 17.93
CA ASP A 226 4.15 -8.34 19.31
C ASP A 226 2.96 -7.77 20.08
N ARG A 227 2.20 -8.68 20.71
CA ARG A 227 0.97 -8.36 21.44
C ARG A 227 1.21 -7.36 22.57
N ASP A 228 2.24 -7.58 23.37
CA ASP A 228 2.52 -6.72 24.53
C ASP A 228 2.83 -5.29 24.09
N PHE A 229 3.61 -5.14 23.00
CA PHE A 229 3.87 -3.83 22.40
C PHE A 229 2.58 -3.18 21.87
N LEU A 230 1.77 -3.90 21.09
CA LEU A 230 0.53 -3.38 20.51
C LEU A 230 -0.50 -2.98 21.57
N GLU A 231 -0.66 -3.77 22.64
CA GLU A 231 -1.55 -3.43 23.74
C GLU A 231 -1.06 -2.20 24.51
N ALA A 232 0.26 -2.08 24.71
CA ALA A 232 0.85 -0.90 25.33
C ALA A 232 0.69 0.35 24.46
N LEU A 233 0.86 0.21 23.14
CA LEU A 233 0.62 1.26 22.16
C LEU A 233 -0.84 1.70 22.16
N GLY A 234 -1.80 0.77 22.07
CA GLY A 234 -3.23 1.05 22.09
C GLY A 234 -3.66 1.78 23.36
N ARG A 235 -3.15 1.37 24.53
CA ARG A 235 -3.41 2.07 25.80
C ARG A 235 -2.91 3.52 25.80
N ARG A 236 -1.72 3.78 25.26
CA ARG A 236 -1.17 5.14 25.16
C ARG A 236 -1.92 5.96 24.12
N TYR A 237 -2.25 5.35 22.98
CA TYR A 237 -2.95 6.02 21.90
C TYR A 237 -4.37 6.45 22.31
N GLY A 238 -5.08 5.59 23.05
CA GLY A 238 -6.43 5.88 23.54
C GLY A 238 -7.55 5.64 22.52
N HIS A 239 -7.23 5.05 21.37
CA HIS A 239 -8.18 4.64 20.34
C HIS A 239 -7.96 3.18 19.95
N ASP A 240 -8.98 2.55 19.37
CA ASP A 240 -8.93 1.15 18.96
C ASP A 240 -8.15 0.98 17.64
N LEU A 241 -6.95 0.43 17.72
CA LEU A 241 -6.11 0.14 16.55
C LEU A 241 -6.63 -1.03 15.72
N LEU A 242 -7.55 -1.85 16.24
CA LEU A 242 -8.10 -3.01 15.55
C LEU A 242 -9.43 -2.69 14.87
N ALA A 243 -9.97 -1.47 15.02
CA ALA A 243 -11.24 -1.05 14.42
C ALA A 243 -11.25 -1.20 12.89
N SER A 244 -10.10 -0.95 12.26
CA SER A 244 -9.87 -1.11 10.82
C SER A 244 -8.98 -2.32 10.48
N GLU A 245 -8.95 -3.37 11.32
CA GLU A 245 -8.10 -4.56 11.14
C GLU A 245 -8.30 -5.21 9.75
N GLY A 246 -9.54 -5.20 9.24
CA GLY A 246 -9.89 -5.73 7.91
C GLY A 246 -9.09 -5.14 6.75
N ALA A 247 -8.56 -3.91 6.90
CA ALA A 247 -7.70 -3.28 5.90
C ALA A 247 -6.41 -4.09 5.62
N HIS A 248 -5.93 -4.87 6.60
CA HIS A 248 -4.76 -5.73 6.43
C HIS A 248 -5.00 -6.95 5.52
N ARG A 249 -6.26 -7.32 5.23
CA ARG A 249 -6.63 -8.58 4.56
C ARG A 249 -5.97 -8.72 3.18
N ILE A 250 -6.04 -7.67 2.37
CA ILE A 250 -5.50 -7.66 1.00
C ILE A 250 -4.34 -6.67 0.82
N GLU A 251 -4.01 -5.87 1.83
CA GLU A 251 -2.96 -4.86 1.74
C GLU A 251 -1.57 -5.51 1.67
N HIS A 252 -0.80 -5.16 0.64
CA HIS A 252 0.48 -5.79 0.31
C HIS A 252 1.68 -5.09 0.95
N SER A 253 1.55 -3.80 1.27
CA SER A 253 2.69 -2.98 1.66
C SER A 253 3.42 -3.50 2.91
N VAL A 254 2.69 -4.00 3.90
CA VAL A 254 3.25 -4.68 5.08
C VAL A 254 3.73 -6.10 4.74
N GLU A 255 2.95 -6.86 3.96
CA GLU A 255 3.24 -8.27 3.64
C GLU A 255 4.61 -8.43 2.97
N PHE A 256 4.93 -7.59 2.00
CA PHE A 256 6.21 -7.67 1.29
C PHE A 256 7.40 -7.44 2.22
N GLN A 257 7.26 -6.57 3.23
CA GLN A 257 8.29 -6.37 4.24
C GLN A 257 8.43 -7.61 5.14
N VAL A 258 7.31 -8.22 5.53
CA VAL A 258 7.32 -9.46 6.31
C VAL A 258 8.00 -10.59 5.55
N VAL A 259 7.76 -10.73 4.24
CA VAL A 259 8.45 -11.72 3.38
C VAL A 259 9.96 -11.52 3.42
N MET A 260 10.43 -10.28 3.27
CA MET A 260 11.87 -9.97 3.35
C MET A 260 12.46 -10.25 4.74
N LEU A 261 11.74 -9.92 5.81
CA LEU A 261 12.15 -10.22 7.19
C LEU A 261 12.23 -11.72 7.46
N GLN A 262 11.25 -12.51 7.00
CA GLN A 262 11.27 -13.97 7.11
C GLN A 262 12.45 -14.58 6.36
N TYR A 263 12.71 -14.10 5.14
CA TYR A 263 13.87 -14.52 4.37
C TYR A 263 15.21 -14.21 5.05
N LEU A 264 15.31 -13.08 5.75
CA LEU A 264 16.51 -12.69 6.47
C LEU A 264 16.65 -13.37 7.84
N PHE A 265 15.56 -13.60 8.57
CA PHE A 265 15.67 -13.95 9.99
C PHE A 265 14.86 -15.18 10.41
N GLY A 266 13.86 -15.61 9.63
CA GLY A 266 12.89 -16.67 10.02
C GLY A 266 13.52 -17.94 10.58
N ASP A 267 14.54 -18.47 9.89
CA ASP A 267 15.27 -19.66 10.35
C ASP A 267 16.55 -19.36 11.15
N ARG A 268 16.87 -18.08 11.34
CA ARG A 268 18.16 -17.64 11.89
C ARG A 268 18.05 -17.13 13.32
N ARG A 269 16.97 -16.40 13.65
CA ARG A 269 16.73 -15.85 15.00
C ARG A 269 15.25 -15.50 15.19
N PRO A 270 14.74 -15.57 16.43
CA PRO A 270 13.38 -15.12 16.72
C PRO A 270 13.26 -13.60 16.54
N PHE A 271 12.11 -13.17 16.02
CA PHE A 271 11.68 -11.79 15.99
C PHE A 271 10.15 -11.71 16.06
N THR A 272 9.64 -10.53 16.42
CA THR A 272 8.21 -10.20 16.35
C THR A 272 8.01 -8.94 15.50
N ILE A 273 6.79 -8.72 15.03
CA ILE A 273 6.43 -7.57 14.20
C ILE A 273 5.31 -6.74 14.83
N VAL A 274 5.22 -5.47 14.47
CA VAL A 274 4.07 -4.60 14.75
C VAL A 274 3.60 -4.07 13.40
N PRO A 275 2.64 -4.75 12.74
CA PRO A 275 2.12 -4.35 11.44
C PRO A 275 1.17 -3.16 11.62
N LEU A 276 1.46 -2.06 10.93
CA LEU A 276 0.70 -0.82 10.99
C LEU A 276 0.39 -0.32 9.58
N LEU A 277 -0.86 -0.02 9.30
CA LEU A 277 -1.26 0.75 8.13
C LEU A 277 -1.43 2.21 8.52
N ALA A 278 -1.08 3.13 7.62
CA ALA A 278 -1.25 4.57 7.81
C ALA A 278 -1.95 5.19 6.59
N SER A 279 -3.04 5.94 6.82
CA SER A 279 -3.91 6.48 5.78
C SER A 279 -4.53 7.82 6.17
N PHE A 280 -3.76 8.92 6.08
CA PHE A 280 -4.23 10.25 6.50
C PHE A 280 -3.71 11.42 5.66
N LEU A 281 -2.55 11.32 5.02
CA LEU A 281 -1.91 12.47 4.38
C LEU A 281 -2.49 12.84 3.02
N HIS A 282 -2.99 11.89 2.24
CA HIS A 282 -3.64 12.22 0.97
C HIS A 282 -4.85 13.14 1.21
N GLU A 283 -5.64 12.90 2.27
CA GLU A 283 -6.72 13.82 2.65
C GLU A 283 -6.21 15.22 2.98
N ALA A 284 -5.08 15.33 3.68
CA ALA A 284 -4.47 16.62 4.00
C ALA A 284 -4.00 17.36 2.74
N VAL A 285 -3.41 16.66 1.76
CA VAL A 285 -3.01 17.24 0.47
C VAL A 285 -4.24 17.74 -0.30
N TRP A 286 -5.28 16.91 -0.44
CA TRP A 286 -6.50 17.29 -1.17
C TRP A 286 -7.25 18.44 -0.51
N ARG A 287 -7.35 18.45 0.83
CA ARG A 287 -8.00 19.52 1.58
C ARG A 287 -7.11 20.76 1.77
N ARG A 288 -5.84 20.68 1.37
CA ARG A 288 -4.81 21.71 1.62
C ARG A 288 -4.77 22.12 3.09
N SER A 289 -4.83 21.11 3.97
CA SER A 289 -4.86 21.30 5.42
C SER A 289 -3.54 20.90 6.06
N ASP A 290 -3.41 21.20 7.35
CA ASP A 290 -2.30 20.73 8.17
C ASP A 290 -2.23 19.19 8.16
N PRO A 291 -1.03 18.57 8.05
CA PRO A 291 -0.86 17.12 8.04
C PRO A 291 -1.29 16.43 9.35
N GLU A 292 -1.43 17.20 10.43
CA GLU A 292 -1.80 16.76 11.78
C GLU A 292 -3.13 17.36 12.24
N ALA A 293 -3.96 17.86 11.31
CA ALA A 293 -5.25 18.47 11.63
C ALA A 293 -6.20 17.51 12.37
N ASP A 294 -6.13 16.20 12.08
CA ASP A 294 -6.81 15.18 12.87
C ASP A 294 -5.99 14.91 14.15
N PRO A 295 -6.49 15.21 15.36
CA PRO A 295 -5.74 15.04 16.61
C PRO A 295 -5.35 13.59 16.90
N ARG A 296 -6.00 12.61 16.25
CA ARG A 296 -5.62 11.20 16.30
C ARG A 296 -4.22 10.95 15.71
N VAL A 297 -3.77 11.78 14.76
CA VAL A 297 -2.46 11.63 14.10
C VAL A 297 -1.28 11.95 15.03
N PRO A 298 -1.14 13.17 15.58
CA PRO A 298 -0.07 13.48 16.53
C PRO A 298 -0.10 12.54 17.73
N ARG A 299 -1.29 12.26 18.28
CA ARG A 299 -1.41 11.38 19.46
C ARG A 299 -0.92 9.97 19.19
N PHE A 300 -1.20 9.39 18.03
CA PHE A 300 -0.68 8.07 17.66
C PHE A 300 0.85 8.07 17.59
N ILE A 301 1.43 9.07 16.92
CA ILE A 301 2.88 9.14 16.70
C ILE A 301 3.61 9.33 18.03
N GLU A 302 3.10 10.19 18.92
CA GLU A 302 3.61 10.34 20.28
C GLU A 302 3.52 9.03 21.06
N ALA A 303 2.36 8.36 21.03
CA ALA A 303 2.17 7.08 21.70
C ALA A 303 3.12 5.99 21.16
N LEU A 304 3.42 6.01 19.87
CA LEU A 304 4.39 5.12 19.23
C LEU A 304 5.80 5.38 19.78
N GLY A 305 6.24 6.64 19.79
CA GLY A 305 7.53 7.03 20.36
C GLY A 305 7.65 6.70 21.85
N GLU A 306 6.62 7.00 22.64
CA GLU A 306 6.53 6.65 24.07
C GLU A 306 6.62 5.13 24.29
N THR A 307 5.97 4.34 23.44
CA THR A 307 5.97 2.87 23.54
C THR A 307 7.33 2.30 23.14
N MET A 308 7.97 2.83 22.10
CA MET A 308 9.33 2.46 21.71
C MET A 308 10.33 2.78 22.82
N ALA A 309 10.29 3.99 23.39
CA ALA A 309 11.20 4.42 24.45
C ALA A 309 11.02 3.61 25.75
N ALA A 310 9.80 3.17 26.06
CA ALA A 310 9.52 2.33 27.22
C ALA A 310 9.79 0.83 26.99
N SER A 311 10.07 0.42 25.76
CA SER A 311 10.29 -0.98 25.41
C SER A 311 11.71 -1.42 25.77
N ALA A 312 11.83 -2.61 26.36
CA ALA A 312 13.13 -3.28 26.54
C ALA A 312 13.61 -4.01 25.26
N ARG A 313 12.80 -3.98 24.20
CA ARG A 313 13.09 -4.65 22.91
C ARG A 313 14.02 -3.79 22.07
N ARG A 314 14.77 -4.45 21.19
CA ARG A 314 15.57 -3.76 20.17
C ARG A 314 14.68 -3.54 18.96
N VAL A 315 14.22 -2.31 18.82
CA VAL A 315 13.22 -1.91 17.83
C VAL A 315 13.91 -1.42 16.56
N CYS A 316 13.40 -1.82 15.39
CA CYS A 316 13.73 -1.21 14.11
C CYS A 316 12.44 -0.86 13.36
N LEU A 317 12.36 0.36 12.83
CA LEU A 317 11.22 0.78 12.00
C LEU A 317 11.46 0.44 10.54
N VAL A 318 10.43 -0.05 9.88
CA VAL A 318 10.44 -0.39 8.46
C VAL A 318 9.27 0.32 7.78
N ALA A 319 9.54 1.24 6.86
CA ALA A 319 8.50 1.78 6.00
C ALA A 319 8.53 1.07 4.65
N GLY A 320 7.48 0.32 4.33
CA GLY A 320 7.27 -0.30 3.02
C GLY A 320 6.47 0.67 2.15
N VAL A 321 7.14 1.40 1.27
CA VAL A 321 6.58 2.55 0.54
C VAL A 321 7.14 2.67 -0.86
N ASP A 322 6.27 3.06 -1.80
CA ASP A 322 6.69 3.61 -3.07
C ASP A 322 6.47 5.14 -3.09
N LEU A 323 7.01 5.78 -4.13
CA LEU A 323 6.93 7.22 -4.35
C LEU A 323 5.85 7.52 -5.41
N ALA A 324 6.23 8.13 -6.53
CA ALA A 324 5.30 8.63 -7.54
C ALA A 324 4.66 7.51 -8.38
N HIS A 325 3.39 7.69 -8.73
CA HIS A 325 2.59 6.90 -9.66
C HIS A 325 2.05 7.81 -10.76
N VAL A 326 2.62 7.73 -11.96
CA VAL A 326 2.32 8.63 -13.09
C VAL A 326 2.02 7.87 -14.38
N GLY A 327 1.17 8.42 -15.23
CA GLY A 327 0.76 7.86 -16.52
C GLY A 327 -0.71 7.44 -16.57
N PRO A 328 -1.19 7.02 -17.76
CA PRO A 328 -2.60 6.68 -18.00
C PRO A 328 -3.24 5.69 -17.04
N ARG A 329 -2.51 4.67 -16.59
CA ARG A 329 -2.96 3.68 -15.60
C ARG A 329 -3.24 4.29 -14.23
N PHE A 330 -2.65 5.43 -13.93
CA PHE A 330 -2.85 6.16 -12.67
C PHE A 330 -3.74 7.40 -12.85
N GLY A 331 -4.31 7.60 -14.05
CA GLY A 331 -5.29 8.66 -14.32
C GLY A 331 -4.72 9.89 -15.05
N ASP A 332 -3.49 9.86 -15.53
CA ASP A 332 -2.98 10.93 -16.39
C ASP A 332 -3.51 10.81 -17.83
N VAL A 333 -3.72 11.94 -18.51
CA VAL A 333 -4.31 11.95 -19.86
C VAL A 333 -3.33 11.46 -20.93
N ALA A 334 -2.03 11.72 -20.73
CA ALA A 334 -0.99 11.46 -21.72
C ALA A 334 -0.02 10.37 -21.23
N PRO A 335 0.52 9.55 -22.15
CA PRO A 335 1.57 8.60 -21.83
C PRO A 335 2.82 9.27 -21.23
N ASN A 336 3.54 8.51 -20.42
CA ASN A 336 4.81 8.95 -19.85
C ASN A 336 5.84 9.19 -20.96
N THR A 337 6.47 10.36 -20.91
CA THR A 337 7.63 10.68 -21.76
C THR A 337 8.91 10.67 -20.94
N GLU A 338 10.05 10.47 -21.59
CA GLU A 338 11.36 10.56 -20.94
C GLU A 338 11.53 11.89 -20.19
N ALA A 339 11.12 13.01 -20.79
CA ALA A 339 11.19 14.33 -20.15
C ALA A 339 10.33 14.41 -18.89
N LEU A 340 9.13 13.81 -18.90
CA LEU A 340 8.28 13.73 -17.71
C LEU A 340 8.93 12.90 -16.61
N LEU A 341 9.49 11.73 -16.95
CA LEU A 341 10.14 10.85 -15.96
C LEU A 341 11.41 11.47 -15.34
N GLN A 342 12.13 12.30 -16.10
CA GLN A 342 13.22 13.12 -15.58
C GLN A 342 12.72 14.22 -14.64
N ASP A 343 11.55 14.80 -14.91
CA ASP A 343 10.89 15.76 -14.03
C ASP A 343 10.48 15.12 -12.70
N VAL A 344 9.83 13.95 -12.78
CA VAL A 344 9.41 13.15 -11.63
C VAL A 344 10.62 12.81 -10.76
N GLU A 345 11.72 12.33 -11.35
CA GLU A 345 12.95 12.07 -10.58
C GLU A 345 13.51 13.33 -9.90
N ARG A 346 13.49 14.47 -10.58
CA ARG A 346 13.96 15.72 -9.98
C ARG A 346 13.11 16.08 -8.75
N GLN A 347 11.79 15.95 -8.84
CA GLN A 347 10.87 16.23 -7.76
C GLN A 347 11.01 15.22 -6.61
N ASP A 348 11.11 13.93 -6.92
CA ASP A 348 11.35 12.88 -5.93
C ASP A 348 12.66 13.08 -5.20
N ARG A 349 13.73 13.50 -5.89
CA ARG A 349 15.02 13.80 -5.25
C ARG A 349 14.95 15.00 -4.32
N VAL A 350 14.13 16.01 -4.60
CA VAL A 350 13.90 17.14 -3.68
C VAL A 350 13.20 16.64 -2.41
N MET A 351 12.13 15.86 -2.58
CA MET A 351 11.39 15.25 -1.48
C MET A 351 12.28 14.31 -0.64
N LEU A 352 13.07 13.45 -1.28
CA LEU A 352 13.96 12.51 -0.62
C LEU A 352 15.07 13.18 0.18
N ARG A 353 15.49 14.42 -0.16
CA ARG A 353 16.42 15.18 0.68
C ARG A 353 15.83 15.48 2.05
N ALA A 354 14.56 15.89 2.10
CA ALA A 354 13.86 16.11 3.37
C ALA A 354 13.70 14.80 4.15
N VAL A 355 13.38 13.69 3.45
CA VAL A 355 13.32 12.35 4.06
C VAL A 355 14.66 11.98 4.69
N THR A 356 15.77 12.10 3.97
CA THR A 356 17.10 11.77 4.52
C THR A 356 17.58 12.75 5.59
N ALA A 357 17.04 13.98 5.64
CA ALA A 357 17.34 14.95 6.68
C ALA A 357 16.51 14.74 7.97
N GLY A 358 15.60 13.76 7.99
CA GLY A 358 14.71 13.57 9.14
C GLY A 358 13.67 14.69 9.28
N ASP A 359 13.29 15.35 8.17
CA ASP A 359 12.40 16.52 8.15
C ASP A 359 10.99 16.15 7.63
N PRO A 360 10.04 15.79 8.52
CA PRO A 360 8.70 15.40 8.12
C PRO A 360 7.88 16.56 7.52
N LEU A 361 8.09 17.80 7.99
CA LEU A 361 7.36 18.96 7.49
C LEU A 361 7.90 19.41 6.12
N GLY A 362 9.23 19.39 5.93
CA GLY A 362 9.85 19.60 4.63
C GLY A 362 9.46 18.52 3.62
N PHE A 363 9.35 17.27 4.05
CA PHE A 363 8.84 16.17 3.23
C PHE A 363 7.39 16.44 2.78
N PHE A 364 6.48 16.71 3.71
CA PHE A 364 5.08 17.01 3.40
C PHE A 364 4.96 18.24 2.48
N GLY A 365 5.72 19.29 2.77
CA GLY A 365 5.76 20.52 1.97
C GLY A 365 6.17 20.23 0.53
N ALA A 366 7.27 19.48 0.32
CA ALA A 366 7.75 19.12 -1.02
C ALA A 366 6.77 18.19 -1.77
N ALA A 367 6.13 17.25 -1.07
CA ALA A 367 5.20 16.31 -1.67
C ALA A 367 3.86 16.96 -2.06
N SER A 368 3.43 17.99 -1.34
CA SER A 368 2.15 18.68 -1.58
C SER A 368 2.20 19.74 -2.69
N LEU A 369 3.40 20.11 -3.18
CA LEU A 369 3.58 21.21 -4.14
C LEU A 369 2.80 21.02 -5.44
N ASP A 370 2.66 19.78 -5.88
CA ASP A 370 1.99 19.43 -7.14
C ASP A 370 0.50 19.05 -6.95
N GLY A 371 -0.04 19.19 -5.73
CA GLY A 371 -1.44 18.89 -5.45
C GLY A 371 -1.80 17.41 -5.62
N ASP A 372 -0.85 16.51 -5.31
CA ASP A 372 -0.97 15.06 -5.48
C ASP A 372 -0.95 14.58 -6.94
N ALA A 373 -0.39 15.38 -7.86
CA ALA A 373 -0.25 14.96 -9.27
C ALA A 373 0.64 13.72 -9.43
N ARG A 374 1.58 13.51 -8.50
CA ARG A 374 2.42 12.31 -8.46
C ARG A 374 1.80 11.12 -7.70
N ARG A 375 0.65 11.27 -7.03
CA ARG A 375 -0.09 10.18 -6.36
C ARG A 375 0.81 9.30 -5.48
N ILE A 376 1.44 9.94 -4.50
CA ILE A 376 2.52 9.31 -3.73
C ILE A 376 1.94 8.40 -2.66
N CYS A 377 1.85 7.10 -2.93
CA CYS A 377 1.23 6.15 -1.98
C CYS A 377 1.91 6.11 -0.60
N GLY A 378 3.22 6.40 -0.54
CA GLY A 378 4.05 6.33 0.67
C GLY A 378 3.95 7.51 1.62
N LEU A 379 3.11 8.52 1.35
CA LEU A 379 3.03 9.75 2.15
C LEU A 379 2.89 9.49 3.66
N SER A 380 1.77 8.88 4.06
CA SER A 380 1.45 8.65 5.48
C SER A 380 2.48 7.81 6.22
N PRO A 381 2.95 6.67 5.68
CA PRO A 381 3.98 5.88 6.34
C PRO A 381 5.33 6.61 6.45
N ILE A 382 5.78 7.34 5.41
CA ILE A 382 7.04 8.10 5.45
C ILE A 382 6.95 9.20 6.50
N TYR A 383 5.87 9.97 6.52
CA TYR A 383 5.69 11.03 7.50
C TYR A 383 5.68 10.48 8.94
N THR A 384 4.95 9.38 9.16
CA THR A 384 4.92 8.69 10.45
C THR A 384 6.31 8.19 10.85
N PHE A 385 7.04 7.59 9.91
CA PHE A 385 8.41 7.10 10.11
C PHE A 385 9.35 8.22 10.56
N LEU A 386 9.35 9.36 9.85
CA LEU A 386 10.21 10.51 10.15
C LEU A 386 9.86 11.15 11.50
N ARG A 387 8.57 11.21 11.84
CA ARG A 387 8.12 11.76 13.13
C ARG A 387 8.38 10.83 14.31
N ALA A 388 8.32 9.51 14.10
CA ALA A 388 8.61 8.52 15.12
C ALA A 388 10.11 8.30 15.38
N LEU A 389 10.97 8.65 14.41
CA LEU A 389 12.43 8.65 14.54
C LEU A 389 13.01 10.08 14.49
N PRO A 390 12.70 10.95 15.47
CA PRO A 390 13.20 12.32 15.45
C PRO A 390 14.72 12.35 15.58
N ALA A 391 15.36 13.29 14.86
CA ALA A 391 16.80 13.55 14.90
C ALA A 391 17.72 12.43 14.38
N VAL A 392 17.19 11.51 13.55
CA VAL A 392 18.01 10.53 12.83
C VAL A 392 18.14 10.94 11.36
N GLU A 393 19.36 11.28 10.95
CA GLU A 393 19.67 11.49 9.53
C GLU A 393 19.82 10.15 8.81
N GLY A 394 19.16 10.03 7.66
CA GLY A 394 19.19 8.85 6.81
C GLY A 394 20.15 8.99 5.63
N ARG A 395 20.40 7.86 4.98
CA ARG A 395 21.15 7.79 3.72
C ARG A 395 20.30 7.12 2.65
N LEU A 396 20.12 7.81 1.52
CA LEU A 396 19.56 7.21 0.32
C LEU A 396 20.55 6.19 -0.25
N LEU A 397 20.12 4.92 -0.33
CA LEU A 397 20.90 3.81 -0.86
C LEU A 397 20.68 3.65 -2.36
N ARG A 398 19.42 3.74 -2.77
CA ARG A 398 18.99 3.54 -4.15
C ARG A 398 17.71 4.32 -4.42
N TYR A 399 17.63 4.95 -5.58
CA TYR A 399 16.41 5.45 -6.19
C TYR A 399 16.22 4.69 -7.50
N THR A 400 14.99 4.33 -7.85
CA THR A 400 14.69 3.55 -9.05
C THR A 400 13.34 3.97 -9.61
N GLN A 401 13.24 3.95 -10.93
CA GLN A 401 11.98 4.09 -11.65
C GLN A 401 11.71 2.76 -12.34
N TRP A 402 10.45 2.33 -12.33
CA TRP A 402 9.94 1.33 -13.27
C TRP A 402 9.21 2.09 -14.39
N PRO A 403 9.88 2.36 -15.53
CA PRO A 403 9.30 3.16 -16.60
C PRO A 403 8.41 2.31 -17.50
N ASP A 404 7.17 2.74 -17.70
CA ASP A 404 6.25 2.21 -18.70
C ASP A 404 5.42 3.40 -19.24
N PRO A 405 5.21 3.50 -20.57
CA PRO A 405 4.47 4.60 -21.18
C PRO A 405 3.06 4.76 -20.63
N GLU A 406 2.41 3.66 -20.27
CA GLU A 406 1.05 3.62 -19.74
C GLU A 406 1.02 3.77 -18.21
N GLY A 407 2.13 3.58 -17.50
CA GLY A 407 2.19 3.87 -16.06
C GLY A 407 3.55 3.58 -15.45
N ALA A 408 4.20 4.59 -14.86
CA ALA A 408 5.49 4.48 -14.20
C ALA A 408 5.33 4.62 -12.69
N VAL A 409 6.16 3.88 -11.95
CA VAL A 409 6.22 3.94 -10.49
C VAL A 409 7.66 4.20 -10.07
N THR A 410 7.87 5.12 -9.14
CA THR A 410 9.19 5.40 -8.56
C THR A 410 9.26 4.91 -7.13
N PHE A 411 10.43 4.49 -6.68
CA PHE A 411 10.63 3.90 -5.35
C PHE A 411 12.09 4.01 -4.92
N CYS A 412 12.34 3.81 -3.63
CA CYS A 412 13.68 3.97 -3.08
C CYS A 412 14.01 2.96 -1.98
N ALA A 413 15.29 2.91 -1.64
CA ALA A 413 15.82 2.29 -0.45
C ALA A 413 16.61 3.34 0.33
N ALA A 414 16.34 3.47 1.62
CA ALA A 414 17.09 4.35 2.52
C ALA A 414 17.31 3.68 3.89
N ALA A 415 18.39 4.04 4.57
CA ALA A 415 18.76 3.50 5.88
C ALA A 415 19.03 4.62 6.89
N PHE A 416 18.58 4.43 8.13
CA PHE A 416 18.61 5.39 9.22
C PHE A 416 19.35 4.77 10.42
N PRO A 417 20.59 5.22 10.73
CA PRO A 417 21.44 4.68 11.81
C PRO A 417 20.98 5.00 13.23
#